data_AF-G9ZL13-F1
#
_entry.id   AF-G9ZL13-F1
#
_cell.length_a   1.000
_cell.length_b   1.000
_cell.length_c   1.000
_cell.angle_alpha   90.00
_cell.angle_beta   90.00
_cell.angle_gamma   90.00
#
_symmetry.space_group_name_H-M   'P 1'
#
loop_
_entity.id
_entity.type
_entity.pdbx_description
1 polymer ?
#
loop_
_entity_poly.entity_id
_entity_poly.type
_entity_poly.pdbx_seq_one_letter_code
_entity_poly.pdbx_strand_id
1 'polypeptide(L)' 'MRTHHISLLTRDAKQNIHFYTKILGMRLVKNTVNQENIRIRHLFYGRL' A
#
# COMPACT_ATOMS: atom_id res chain seq x y z
N MET A 1 5.92 -20.46 -10.04
CA MET A 1 6.12 -19.26 -9.21
C MET A 1 4.98 -18.30 -9.51
N ARG A 2 4.20 -17.86 -8.50
CA ARG A 2 3.10 -16.90 -8.67
C ARG A 2 3.55 -15.52 -8.19
N THR A 3 2.88 -14.47 -8.67
CA THR A 3 3.11 -13.09 -8.21
C THR A 3 2.92 -12.99 -6.71
N HIS A 4 3.94 -12.49 -6.00
CA HIS A 4 3.92 -12.36 -4.54
C HIS A 4 3.39 -10.99 -4.09
N HIS A 5 3.80 -9.90 -4.75
CA HIS A 5 3.21 -8.57 -4.64
C HIS A 5 3.70 -7.71 -5.82
N ILE A 6 3.10 -6.53 -5.98
CA ILE A 6 3.53 -5.49 -6.92
C ILE A 6 3.68 -4.19 -6.12
N SER A 7 4.77 -3.44 -6.36
CA SER A 7 5.04 -2.15 -5.72
C SER A 7 4.88 -1.01 -6.72
N LEU A 8 4.30 0.10 -6.26
CA LEU A 8 3.99 1.28 -7.06
C LEU A 8 4.34 2.55 -6.28
N LEU A 9 4.63 3.64 -6.99
CA LEU A 9 4.81 4.98 -6.39
C LEU A 9 3.50 5.77 -6.45
N THR A 10 3.18 6.47 -5.37
CA THR A 10 2.01 7.34 -5.27
C THR A 10 2.40 8.65 -4.60
N ARG A 11 1.75 9.75 -5.00
CA ARG A 11 2.00 11.09 -4.44
C ARG A 11 1.26 11.34 -3.13
N ASP A 12 0.03 10.84 -3.00
CA ASP A 12 -0.85 11.14 -1.86
C ASP A 12 -1.28 9.84 -1.17
N ALA A 13 -0.90 9.70 0.11
CA ALA A 13 -1.21 8.51 0.90
C ALA A 13 -2.70 8.39 1.27
N LYS A 14 -3.41 9.50 1.49
CA LYS A 14 -4.82 9.48 1.87
C LYS A 14 -5.69 9.06 0.69
N GLN A 15 -5.43 9.62 -0.49
CA GLN A 15 -6.14 9.24 -1.73
C GLN A 15 -5.85 7.78 -2.08
N ASN A 16 -4.60 7.33 -1.92
CA ASN A 16 -4.21 5.94 -2.14
C ASN A 16 -4.96 4.98 -1.19
N ILE A 17 -4.99 5.27 0.11
CA ILE A 17 -5.76 4.48 1.09
C ILE A 17 -7.25 4.47 0.74
N HIS A 18 -7.83 5.62 0.40
CA HIS A 18 -9.24 5.69 0.02
C HIS A 18 -9.53 4.81 -1.20
N PHE A 19 -8.73 4.92 -2.26
CA PHE A 19 -8.90 4.12 -3.46
C PHE A 19 -8.82 2.62 -3.18
N TYR A 20 -7.73 2.16 -2.55
CA TYR A 20 -7.53 0.73 -2.32
C TYR A 20 -8.52 0.15 -1.30
N THR A 21 -8.93 0.90 -0.26
CA THR A 21 -9.81 0.36 0.79
C THR A 21 -11.29 0.59 0.55
N LYS A 22 -11.69 1.70 -0.06
CA LYS A 22 -13.11 2.06 -0.25
C LYS A 22 -13.62 1.77 -1.65
N ILE A 23 -12.80 1.97 -2.68
CA ILE A 23 -13.21 1.72 -4.07
C ILE A 23 -12.93 0.26 -4.45
N LEU A 24 -11.73 -0.24 -4.16
CA LEU A 24 -11.35 -1.63 -4.48
C LEU A 24 -11.67 -2.64 -3.37
N GLY A 25 -12.06 -2.17 -2.17
CA GLY A 25 -12.43 -3.04 -1.05
C GLY A 25 -11.29 -3.87 -0.46
N MET A 26 -10.03 -3.50 -0.67
CA MET A 26 -8.88 -4.21 -0.12
C MET A 26 -8.62 -3.82 1.34
N ARG A 27 -7.98 -4.72 2.10
CA ARG A 27 -7.57 -4.44 3.48
C ARG A 27 -6.18 -3.77 3.48
N LEU A 28 -6.04 -2.68 4.24
CA LEU A 28 -4.71 -2.15 4.59
C LEU A 28 -4.06 -3.10 5.61
N VAL A 29 -3.16 -3.97 5.15
CA VAL A 29 -2.55 -5.03 5.96
C VAL A 29 -1.29 -4.57 6.71
N LYS A 30 -0.60 -3.56 6.19
CA LYS A 30 0.57 -2.96 6.85
C LYS A 30 0.71 -1.50 6.49
N ASN A 31 1.04 -0.69 7.49
CA ASN A 31 1.34 0.72 7.37
C ASN A 31 2.69 0.98 8.04
N THR A 32 3.72 1.24 7.26
CA THR A 32 5.11 1.37 7.72
C THR A 32 5.85 2.39 6.87
N VAL A 33 7.17 2.43 6.99
CA VAL A 33 8.07 3.24 6.18
C VAL A 33 8.94 2.35 5.30
N ASN A 34 9.47 2.90 4.22
CA ASN A 34 10.44 2.22 3.37
C ASN A 34 11.73 1.95 4.19
N GLN A 35 12.31 0.75 4.03
CA GLN A 35 13.46 0.30 4.82
C GLN A 35 14.75 1.04 4.47
N GLU A 36 14.90 1.47 3.21
CA GLU A 36 16.05 2.25 2.72
C GLU A 36 15.86 3.74 3.00
N ASN A 37 14.60 4.22 3.02
CA ASN A 37 14.28 5.61 3.28
C ASN A 37 13.06 5.75 4.20
N ILE A 38 13.32 5.96 5.49
CA ILE A 38 12.27 6.12 6.51
C ILE A 38 11.38 7.35 6.32
N ARG A 39 11.74 8.29 5.43
CA ARG A 39 10.89 9.45 5.09
C ARG A 39 9.76 9.08 4.13
N ILE A 40 9.83 7.92 3.48
CA ILE A 40 8.83 7.45 2.52
C ILE A 40 7.90 6.46 3.21
N ARG A 41 6.60 6.76 3.20
CA ARG A 41 5.57 5.85 3.73
C ARG A 41 5.37 4.68 2.77
N HIS A 42 5.26 3.46 3.31
CA HIS A 42 5.05 2.24 2.55
C HIS A 42 3.77 1.54 3.06
N LEU A 43 2.78 1.45 2.18
CA LEU A 43 1.45 0.92 2.46
C LEU A 43 1.27 -0.40 1.73
N PHE A 44 0.75 -1.41 2.43
CA PHE A 44 0.50 -2.73 1.88
C PHE A 44 -0.99 -3.02 1.92
N TYR A 45 -1.52 -3.47 0.78
CA TYR A 45 -2.92 -3.86 0.64
C TYR A 45 -3.00 -5.33 0.24
N GLY A 46 -3.99 -6.03 0.78
CA GLY A 46 -4.18 -7.44 0.51
C GLY A 46 -5.60 -7.91 0.81
N ARG A 47 -5.82 -9.21 0.60
CA ARG A 47 -7.03 -9.90 1.05
C ARG A 47 -7.00 -10.05 2.58
N LEU A 48 -8.18 -10.26 3.18
CA LEU A 48 -8.30 -10.69 4.58
C LEU A 48 -7.46 -11.92 4.88
#